data_AF-A0A2G4R6D8-F1
#
_entry.id   AF-A0A2G4R6D8-F1
#
_cell.length_a   1.000
_cell.length_b   1.000
_cell.length_c   1.000
_cell.angle_alpha   90.00
_cell.angle_beta   90.00
_cell.angle_gamma   90.00
#
_symmetry.space_group_name_H-M   'P 1'
#
loop_
_entity.id
_entity.type
_entity.pdbx_description
1 polymer ?
#
loop_
_entity_poly.entity_id
_entity_poly.type
_entity_poly.pdbx_seq_one_letter_code
_entity_poly.pdbx_strand_id
1 'polypeptide(L)'
;MIDKRFFISSCDDMELGIKRTSKLEYRLSSPQNPKAIFFIIGGFGTNADLRMMDFTRKQIASKFDVAAVNVLYHCFCCRRNDLEQQYSAQIAILEEDKANLIKLCQALALPYENLGVSEILKRIEESIQKEKKKGNLVKDFRINTLTYTLLPPNEEYQNYGIMAALDH
;
A
#
# COMPACT_ATOMS: atom_id res chain seq x y z
N MET A 1 -7.16 13.29 -28.31
CA MET A 1 -6.56 12.36 -27.34
C MET A 1 -7.65 11.79 -26.46
N ILE A 2 -7.78 10.47 -26.45
CA ILE A 2 -8.66 9.72 -25.56
C ILE A 2 -7.91 9.52 -24.24
N ASP A 3 -8.55 9.79 -23.10
CA ASP A 3 -8.03 9.52 -21.76
C ASP A 3 -9.15 8.91 -20.90
N LYS A 4 -9.07 7.61 -20.61
CA LYS A 4 -10.17 6.86 -19.98
C LYS A 4 -9.66 5.84 -18.97
N ARG A 5 -10.52 5.49 -18.01
CA ARG A 5 -10.32 4.41 -17.03
C ARG A 5 -11.30 3.29 -17.35
N PHE A 6 -10.87 2.05 -17.18
CA PHE A 6 -11.63 0.85 -17.48
C PHE A 6 -11.46 -0.17 -16.38
N PHE A 7 -12.45 -1.06 -16.25
CA PHE A 7 -12.48 -2.13 -15.26
C PHE A 7 -12.86 -3.44 -15.94
N ILE A 8 -12.03 -4.47 -15.78
CA ILE A 8 -12.27 -5.81 -16.34
C ILE A 8 -12.21 -6.88 -15.26
N SER A 9 -12.89 -8.00 -15.48
CA SER A 9 -12.65 -9.20 -14.70
C SER A 9 -11.24 -9.71 -14.99
N SER A 10 -10.51 -10.06 -13.93
CA SER A 10 -9.19 -10.68 -14.02
C SER A 10 -9.33 -12.18 -13.77
N CYS A 11 -8.28 -12.96 -14.09
CA CYS A 11 -8.19 -14.34 -13.67
C CYS A 11 -8.10 -14.46 -12.14
N ASP A 12 -8.53 -15.62 -11.64
CA ASP A 12 -8.29 -16.07 -10.28
C ASP A 12 -6.79 -16.28 -10.05
N ASP A 13 -6.39 -16.23 -8.79
CA ASP A 13 -5.06 -16.57 -8.39
C ASP A 13 -4.89 -18.09 -8.36
N MET A 14 -4.28 -18.62 -9.42
CA MET A 14 -4.08 -20.06 -9.57
C MET A 14 -3.09 -20.63 -8.55
N GLU A 15 -2.07 -19.86 -8.15
CA GLU A 15 -1.02 -20.32 -7.25
C GLU A 15 -1.55 -20.49 -5.82
N LEU A 16 -2.32 -19.51 -5.35
CA LEU A 16 -2.88 -19.54 -3.99
C LEU A 16 -4.31 -20.10 -3.94
N GLY A 17 -4.92 -20.42 -5.08
CA GLY A 17 -6.31 -20.86 -5.15
C GLY A 17 -7.31 -19.79 -4.70
N ILE A 18 -6.93 -18.52 -4.80
CA ILE A 18 -7.73 -17.38 -4.33
C ILE A 18 -8.62 -16.90 -5.47
N LYS A 19 -9.93 -16.93 -5.27
CA LYS A 19 -10.88 -16.36 -6.22
C LYS A 19 -10.80 -14.85 -6.21
N ARG A 20 -10.74 -14.24 -7.39
CA ARG A 20 -10.68 -12.79 -7.51
C ARG A 20 -12.07 -12.20 -7.66
N THR A 21 -12.47 -11.39 -6.68
CA THR A 21 -13.75 -10.68 -6.64
C THR A 21 -13.64 -9.27 -7.21
N SER A 22 -12.46 -8.63 -7.07
CA SER A 22 -12.21 -7.25 -7.48
C SER A 22 -11.84 -7.13 -8.96
N LYS A 23 -12.40 -6.13 -9.64
CA LYS A 23 -12.07 -5.82 -11.04
C LYS A 23 -10.66 -5.22 -11.14
N LEU A 24 -9.95 -5.56 -12.21
CA LEU A 24 -8.69 -4.94 -12.57
C LEU A 24 -8.94 -3.58 -13.20
N GLU A 25 -8.37 -2.52 -12.62
CA GLU A 25 -8.36 -1.19 -13.24
C GLU A 25 -7.20 -1.06 -14.22
N TYR A 26 -7.48 -0.52 -15.41
CA TYR A 26 -6.46 0.02 -16.28
C TYR A 26 -6.85 1.39 -16.82
N ARG A 27 -5.84 2.23 -17.08
CA ARG A 27 -6.03 3.59 -17.60
C ARG A 27 -5.37 3.70 -18.95
N LEU A 28 -6.08 4.26 -19.93
CA LEU A 28 -5.64 4.37 -21.33
C LEU A 28 -5.53 5.84 -21.73
N SER A 29 -4.37 6.24 -22.27
CA SER A 29 -4.24 7.45 -23.09
C SER A 29 -3.93 7.03 -24.52
N SER A 30 -4.67 7.53 -25.50
CA SER A 30 -4.46 7.15 -26.91
C SER A 30 -4.79 8.29 -27.88
N PRO A 31 -4.04 8.44 -28.98
CA PRO A 31 -4.54 9.13 -30.18
C PRO A 31 -5.71 8.34 -30.80
N GLN A 32 -6.35 8.92 -31.82
CA GLN A 32 -7.45 8.24 -32.54
C GLN A 32 -6.96 7.01 -33.32
N ASN A 33 -5.76 7.07 -33.90
CA ASN A 33 -5.16 5.99 -34.70
C ASN A 33 -3.75 5.66 -34.17
N PRO A 34 -3.62 4.99 -33.00
CA PRO A 34 -2.33 4.70 -32.41
C PRO A 34 -1.53 3.71 -33.25
N LYS A 35 -0.22 3.93 -33.38
CA LYS A 35 0.67 3.04 -34.15
C LYS A 35 1.13 1.81 -33.36
N ALA A 36 1.00 1.82 -32.04
CA ALA A 36 1.34 0.73 -31.14
C ALA A 36 0.60 0.87 -29.82
N ILE A 37 0.65 -0.20 -29.00
CA ILE A 37 0.20 -0.21 -27.61
C ILE A 37 1.42 -0.30 -26.70
N PHE A 38 1.47 0.51 -25.66
CA PHE A 38 2.57 0.58 -24.71
C PHE A 38 2.06 0.39 -23.28
N PHE A 39 2.48 -0.69 -22.62
CA PHE A 39 2.10 -0.98 -21.24
C PHE A 39 3.12 -0.42 -20.26
N ILE A 40 2.63 0.29 -19.25
CA ILE A 40 3.39 0.82 -18.13
C ILE A 40 2.95 0.05 -16.89
N ILE A 41 3.86 -0.77 -16.37
CA ILE A 41 3.67 -1.50 -15.12
C ILE A 41 4.39 -0.72 -14.02
N GLY A 42 3.61 -0.19 -13.08
CA GLY A 42 4.17 0.53 -11.94
C GLY A 42 5.07 -0.38 -11.11
N GLY A 43 6.19 0.15 -10.63
CA GLY A 43 6.99 -0.55 -9.63
C GLY A 43 6.32 -0.54 -8.26
N PHE A 44 6.93 -1.26 -7.31
CA PHE A 44 6.54 -1.22 -5.91
C PHE A 44 6.56 0.22 -5.36
N GLY A 45 5.46 0.65 -4.74
CA GLY A 45 5.29 2.00 -4.19
C GLY A 45 4.67 3.02 -5.14
N THR A 46 4.44 2.67 -6.42
CA THR A 46 3.77 3.57 -7.39
C THR A 46 2.37 3.99 -6.91
N ASN A 47 1.69 3.15 -6.14
CA ASN A 47 0.36 3.46 -5.62
C ASN A 47 0.36 4.54 -4.53
N ALA A 48 1.50 4.91 -3.95
CA ALA A 48 1.57 6.00 -2.98
C ALA A 48 1.20 7.35 -3.62
N ASP A 49 1.46 7.50 -4.92
CA ASP A 49 1.09 8.66 -5.71
C ASP A 49 1.02 8.32 -7.21
N LEU A 50 -0.20 8.21 -7.76
CA LEU A 50 -0.42 7.82 -9.14
C LEU A 50 -0.16 8.95 -10.14
N ARG A 51 0.05 10.20 -9.68
CA ARG A 51 0.18 11.37 -10.58
C ARG A 51 1.34 11.23 -11.54
N MET A 52 2.47 10.71 -11.07
CA MET A 52 3.65 10.49 -11.92
C MET A 52 3.39 9.41 -12.97
N MET A 53 2.70 8.33 -12.58
CA MET A 53 2.32 7.25 -13.48
C MET A 53 1.34 7.75 -14.57
N ASP A 54 0.35 8.56 -14.19
CA ASP A 54 -0.60 9.16 -15.13
C ASP A 54 0.03 10.20 -16.05
N PHE A 55 0.90 11.06 -15.52
CA PHE A 55 1.65 12.01 -16.30
C PHE A 55 2.49 11.29 -17.35
N THR A 56 3.27 10.28 -16.93
CA THR A 56 4.12 9.47 -17.81
C THR A 56 3.31 8.82 -18.93
N ARG A 57 2.18 8.20 -18.60
CA ARG A 57 1.27 7.61 -19.59
C ARG A 57 0.79 8.62 -20.64
N LYS A 58 0.35 9.80 -20.20
CA LYS A 58 -0.11 10.86 -21.11
C LYS A 58 1.00 11.36 -22.02
N GLN A 59 2.20 11.56 -21.46
CA GLN A 59 3.36 12.01 -22.23
C GLN A 59 3.83 10.97 -23.25
N ILE A 60 3.84 9.68 -22.89
CA ILE A 60 4.20 8.61 -23.82
C ILE A 60 3.19 8.55 -24.97
N ALA A 61 1.89 8.58 -24.65
CA ALA A 61 0.86 8.55 -25.68
C ALA A 61 0.98 9.71 -26.67
N SER A 62 1.18 10.94 -26.18
CA SER A 62 1.28 12.13 -27.03
C SER A 62 2.59 12.21 -27.81
N LYS A 63 3.73 11.90 -27.17
CA LYS A 63 5.05 12.04 -27.79
C LYS A 63 5.31 10.98 -28.85
N PHE A 64 4.78 9.78 -28.66
CA PHE A 64 5.07 8.65 -29.54
C PHE A 64 3.90 8.22 -30.41
N ASP A 65 2.72 8.84 -30.28
CA ASP A 65 1.51 8.49 -31.06
C ASP A 65 1.10 7.02 -30.84
N VAL A 66 1.11 6.60 -29.57
CA VAL A 66 0.78 5.23 -29.13
C VAL A 66 -0.38 5.23 -28.14
N ALA A 67 -1.05 4.09 -28.03
CA ALA A 67 -1.98 3.81 -26.93
C ALA A 67 -1.18 3.41 -25.69
N ALA A 68 -0.98 4.34 -24.74
CA ALA A 68 -0.29 4.06 -23.49
C ALA A 68 -1.27 3.62 -22.40
N VAL A 69 -0.95 2.51 -21.72
CA VAL A 69 -1.81 1.85 -20.73
C VAL A 69 -1.08 1.72 -19.40
N ASN A 70 -1.66 2.27 -18.33
CA ASN A 70 -1.26 1.94 -16.96
C ASN A 70 -2.13 0.79 -16.47
N VAL A 71 -1.51 -0.24 -15.90
CA VAL A 71 -2.22 -1.36 -15.29
C VAL A 71 -2.04 -1.28 -13.78
N LEU A 72 -3.14 -1.17 -13.04
CA LEU A 72 -3.14 -1.32 -11.59
C LEU A 72 -3.28 -2.82 -11.31
N TYR A 73 -2.14 -3.51 -11.38
CA TYR A 73 -2.05 -4.96 -11.28
C TYR A 73 -2.43 -5.47 -9.87
N HIS A 74 -2.48 -6.78 -9.67
CA HIS A 74 -2.76 -7.33 -8.35
C HIS A 74 -1.70 -6.89 -7.33
N CYS A 75 -2.07 -6.70 -6.07
CA CYS A 75 -1.18 -6.16 -5.03
C CYS A 75 -0.78 -4.67 -5.21
N PHE A 76 -1.36 -3.94 -6.18
CA PHE A 76 -0.97 -2.55 -6.45
C PHE A 76 -1.29 -1.64 -5.26
N CYS A 77 -2.44 -1.80 -4.62
CA CYS A 77 -2.91 -0.91 -3.56
C CYS A 77 -2.46 -1.33 -2.15
N CYS A 78 -1.40 -2.14 -2.04
CA CYS A 78 -0.88 -2.67 -0.77
C CYS A 78 -0.05 -1.67 0.06
N ARG A 79 -0.15 -0.36 -0.21
CA ARG A 79 0.56 0.71 0.53
C ARG A 79 -0.37 1.88 0.83
N ARG A 80 0.04 2.71 1.79
CA ARG A 80 -0.63 3.97 2.09
C ARG A 80 -0.58 4.90 0.89
N ASN A 81 -1.75 5.42 0.51
CA ASN A 81 -1.90 6.55 -0.38
C ASN A 81 -2.68 7.63 0.38
N ASP A 82 -2.01 8.73 0.68
CA ASP A 82 -2.64 9.83 1.43
C ASP A 82 -3.39 10.81 0.50
N LEU A 83 -3.21 10.71 -0.82
CA LEU A 83 -3.83 11.56 -1.84
C LEU A 83 -5.15 10.98 -2.38
N GLU A 84 -5.21 9.66 -2.58
CA GLU A 84 -6.33 8.95 -3.19
C GLU A 84 -6.71 7.74 -2.32
N GLN A 85 -7.66 7.95 -1.40
CA GLN A 85 -8.02 6.94 -0.39
C GLN A 85 -8.52 5.61 -0.97
N GLN A 86 -9.12 5.61 -2.16
CA GLN A 86 -9.57 4.39 -2.84
C GLN A 86 -8.42 3.46 -3.26
N TYR A 87 -7.18 3.97 -3.33
CA TYR A 87 -5.97 3.19 -3.64
C TYR A 87 -5.08 3.01 -2.40
N SER A 88 -5.58 3.38 -1.22
CA SER A 88 -4.84 3.37 0.03
C SER A 88 -5.12 2.09 0.81
N ALA A 89 -4.07 1.40 1.22
CA ALA A 89 -4.18 0.37 2.24
C ALA A 89 -4.63 1.01 3.58
N GLN A 90 -5.61 0.38 4.22
CA GLN A 90 -6.05 0.78 5.55
C GLN A 90 -5.10 0.22 6.61
N ILE A 91 -4.91 0.98 7.69
CA ILE A 91 -4.17 0.50 8.86
C ILE A 91 -5.15 -0.21 9.77
N ALA A 92 -4.84 -1.45 10.14
CA ALA A 92 -5.58 -2.22 11.12
C ALA A 92 -4.63 -2.73 12.21
N ILE A 93 -5.19 -2.96 13.40
CA ILE A 93 -4.50 -3.57 14.53
C ILE A 93 -5.16 -4.93 14.75
N LEU A 94 -4.56 -5.97 14.17
CA LEU A 94 -5.04 -7.35 14.28
C LEU A 94 -4.55 -7.99 15.58
N GLU A 95 -4.97 -9.22 15.86
CA GLU A 95 -4.64 -9.90 17.12
C GLU A 95 -3.12 -9.99 17.38
N GLU A 96 -2.31 -10.23 16.35
CA GLU A 96 -0.85 -10.22 16.46
C GLU A 96 -0.29 -8.84 16.80
N ASP A 97 -0.82 -7.79 16.17
CA ASP A 97 -0.46 -6.39 16.47
C ASP A 97 -0.85 -6.01 17.90
N LYS A 98 -2.04 -6.43 18.36
CA LYS A 98 -2.49 -6.26 19.75
C LYS A 98 -1.55 -6.97 20.71
N ALA A 99 -1.17 -8.21 20.42
CA ALA A 99 -0.25 -8.97 21.26
C ALA A 99 1.12 -8.28 21.38
N ASN A 100 1.63 -7.71 20.29
CA ASN A 100 2.87 -6.92 20.30
C ASN A 100 2.71 -5.62 21.11
N LEU A 101 1.58 -4.93 20.97
CA LEU A 101 1.27 -3.72 21.74
C LEU A 101 1.17 -4.01 23.25
N ILE A 102 0.56 -5.12 23.64
CA ILE A 102 0.47 -5.57 25.05
C ILE A 102 1.86 -5.82 25.63
N LYS A 103 2.71 -6.57 24.90
CA LYS A 103 4.09 -6.86 25.33
C LYS A 103 4.89 -5.56 25.52
N LEU A 104 4.72 -4.59 24.62
CA LEU A 104 5.36 -3.28 24.74
C LEU A 104 4.86 -2.50 25.97
N CYS A 105 3.55 -2.51 26.23
CA CYS A 105 2.99 -1.87 27.43
C CYS A 105 3.54 -2.49 28.71
N GLN A 106 3.62 -3.82 28.79
CA GLN A 106 4.20 -4.54 29.92
C GLN A 106 5.68 -4.17 30.14
N ALA A 107 6.48 -4.11 29.07
CA ALA A 107 7.89 -3.71 29.14
C ALA A 107 8.08 -2.26 29.64
N LEU A 108 7.11 -1.39 29.38
CA LEU A 108 7.11 0.01 29.82
C LEU A 108 6.36 0.23 31.15
N ALA A 109 5.87 -0.84 31.79
CA ALA A 109 5.00 -0.79 32.96
C ALA A 109 3.77 0.14 32.78
N LEU A 110 3.21 0.14 31.56
CA LEU A 110 2.01 0.90 31.20
C LEU A 110 0.75 0.00 31.26
N PRO A 111 -0.40 0.54 31.71
CA PRO A 111 -1.66 -0.20 31.67
C PRO A 111 -2.15 -0.36 30.23
N TYR A 112 -2.63 -1.56 29.89
CA TYR A 112 -3.27 -1.85 28.59
C TYR A 112 -4.80 -1.99 28.72
N GLU A 113 -5.28 -2.54 29.84
CA GLU A 113 -6.70 -2.81 30.05
C GLU A 113 -7.52 -1.52 30.10
N ASN A 114 -8.66 -1.50 29.39
CA ASN A 114 -9.64 -0.40 29.33
C ASN A 114 -9.25 0.84 28.52
N LEU A 115 -8.19 0.80 27.70
CA LEU A 115 -7.79 1.93 26.85
C LEU A 115 -7.95 1.61 25.35
N GLY A 116 -8.33 2.62 24.57
CA GLY A 116 -8.28 2.54 23.11
C GLY A 116 -6.84 2.63 22.59
N VAL A 117 -6.58 2.06 21.41
CA VAL A 117 -5.23 2.02 20.80
C VAL A 117 -4.57 3.41 20.75
N SER A 118 -5.30 4.44 20.33
CA SER A 118 -4.77 5.82 20.23
C SER A 118 -4.26 6.35 21.58
N GLU A 119 -5.01 6.08 22.65
CA GLU A 119 -4.65 6.50 24.01
C GLU A 119 -3.42 5.73 24.53
N ILE A 120 -3.33 4.43 24.20
CA ILE A 120 -2.15 3.61 24.53
C ILE A 120 -0.90 4.16 23.81
N LEU A 121 -0.99 4.43 22.51
CA LEU A 121 0.12 4.99 21.72
C LEU A 121 0.59 6.33 22.28
N LYS A 122 -0.34 7.19 22.70
CA LYS A 122 0.00 8.47 23.34
C LYS A 122 0.78 8.27 24.64
N ARG A 123 0.35 7.34 25.50
CA ARG A 123 1.05 7.03 26.77
C ARG A 123 2.45 6.45 26.54
N ILE A 124 2.60 5.62 25.51
CA ILE A 124 3.89 5.08 25.10
C ILE A 124 4.83 6.23 24.69
N GLU A 125 4.36 7.16 23.85
CA GLU A 125 5.13 8.33 23.42
C GLU A 125 5.54 9.20 24.62
N GLU A 126 4.61 9.51 25.53
CA GLU A 126 4.88 10.29 26.74
C GLU A 126 5.93 9.61 27.64
N SER A 127 5.85 8.29 27.81
CA SER A 127 6.81 7.49 28.56
C SER A 127 8.22 7.57 27.95
N ILE A 128 8.33 7.39 26.63
CA ILE A 128 9.60 7.49 25.91
C ILE A 128 10.21 8.90 26.04
N GLN A 129 9.40 9.94 25.87
CA GLN A 129 9.86 11.32 26.00
C GLN A 129 10.37 11.61 27.42
N LYS A 130 9.73 11.05 28.45
CA LYS A 130 10.18 11.16 29.84
C LYS A 130 11.53 10.50 30.05
N GLU A 131 11.73 9.28 29.55
CA GLU A 131 13.00 8.56 29.69
C GLU A 131 14.14 9.18 28.87
N LYS A 132 13.84 9.76 27.69
CA LYS A 132 14.79 10.59 26.93
C LYS A 132 15.24 11.82 27.72
N LYS A 133 14.31 12.53 28.37
CA LYS A 133 14.61 13.71 29.20
C LYS A 133 15.48 13.39 30.41
N LYS A 134 15.34 12.19 30.99
CA LYS A 134 16.19 11.69 32.08
C LYS A 134 17.59 11.26 31.62
N GLY A 135 17.80 11.09 30.32
CA GLY A 135 19.04 10.53 29.76
C GLY A 135 19.11 9.01 29.77
N ASN A 136 18.02 8.31 30.13
CA ASN A 136 17.95 6.85 30.15
C ASN A 136 17.79 6.26 28.73
N LEU A 137 17.26 7.05 27.80
CA LEU A 137 17.17 6.70 26.38
C LEU A 137 17.94 7.72 25.54
N VAL A 138 18.62 7.24 24.50
CA VAL A 138 19.23 8.09 23.48
C VAL A 138 18.15 8.91 22.74
N LYS A 139 18.52 10.11 22.28
CA LYS A 139 17.56 11.07 21.68
C LYS A 139 16.82 10.49 20.47
N ASP A 140 17.52 9.67 19.68
CA ASP A 140 17.04 9.02 18.46
C ASP A 140 16.43 7.64 18.71
N PHE A 141 16.22 7.22 19.96
CA PHE A 141 15.56 5.96 20.28
C PHE A 141 14.21 5.85 19.56
N ARG A 142 13.98 4.69 18.93
CA ARG A 142 12.73 4.32 18.24
C ARG A 142 12.29 2.94 18.71
N ILE A 143 10.97 2.76 18.83
CA ILE A 143 10.37 1.44 19.02
C ILE A 143 10.46 0.67 17.71
N ASN A 144 10.92 -0.58 17.76
CA ASN A 144 10.98 -1.50 16.61
C ASN A 144 10.00 -2.69 16.73
N THR A 145 9.25 -2.79 17.85
CA THR A 145 8.31 -3.88 18.12
C THR A 145 6.85 -3.52 17.87
N LEU A 146 6.55 -2.23 17.65
CA LEU A 146 5.19 -1.80 17.33
C LEU A 146 4.87 -2.18 15.89
N THR A 147 3.85 -3.00 15.71
CA THR A 147 3.39 -3.45 14.40
C THR A 147 1.96 -2.98 14.14
N TYR A 148 1.63 -2.91 12.86
CA TYR A 148 0.27 -2.75 12.37
C TYR A 148 0.14 -3.50 11.06
N THR A 149 -1.07 -3.93 10.75
CA THR A 149 -1.39 -4.60 9.49
C THR A 149 -1.87 -3.58 8.47
N LEU A 150 -1.39 -3.68 7.23
CA LEU A 150 -1.93 -2.96 6.09
C LEU A 150 -2.94 -3.85 5.37
N LEU A 151 -4.19 -3.39 5.31
CA LEU A 151 -5.30 -4.05 4.62
C LEU A 151 -5.54 -3.36 3.27
N PRO A 152 -5.21 -4.01 2.14
CA PRO A 152 -5.45 -3.44 0.83
C PRO A 152 -6.96 -3.28 0.54
N PRO A 153 -7.38 -2.28 -0.24
CA PRO A 153 -8.80 -1.95 -0.44
C PRO A 153 -9.56 -2.95 -1.34
N ASN A 154 -8.85 -3.77 -2.13
CA ASN A 154 -9.45 -4.62 -3.18
C ASN A 154 -9.30 -6.13 -2.92
N GLU A 155 -9.25 -6.54 -1.65
CA GLU A 155 -8.95 -7.94 -1.25
C GLU A 155 -7.62 -8.44 -1.87
N GLU A 156 -6.71 -7.50 -2.13
CA GLU A 156 -5.37 -7.80 -2.57
C GLU A 156 -4.54 -8.32 -1.40
N TYR A 157 -3.48 -9.05 -1.70
CA TYR A 157 -2.49 -9.47 -0.72
C TYR A 157 -1.09 -9.06 -1.22
N GLN A 158 -0.03 -9.32 -0.47
CA GLN A 158 1.34 -9.04 -0.91
C GLN A 158 2.06 -10.36 -1.13
N ASN A 159 2.43 -10.64 -2.39
CA ASN A 159 3.18 -11.85 -2.75
C ASN A 159 4.69 -11.59 -2.92
N TYR A 160 5.18 -10.38 -2.61
CA TYR A 160 6.59 -9.97 -2.72
C TYR A 160 7.22 -10.23 -4.10
N GLY A 161 6.40 -10.28 -5.16
CA GLY A 161 6.89 -10.55 -6.51
C GLY A 161 7.22 -12.02 -6.77
N ILE A 162 6.84 -12.95 -5.88
CA ILE A 162 7.00 -14.39 -6.10
C ILE A 162 6.31 -14.80 -7.41
N MET A 163 5.08 -14.35 -7.67
CA MET A 163 4.40 -14.64 -8.94
C MET A 163 5.16 -14.10 -10.16
N ALA A 164 5.68 -12.88 -10.09
CA ALA A 164 6.45 -12.31 -11.20
C ALA A 164 7.80 -13.03 -11.41
N ALA A 165 8.32 -13.68 -10.37
CA ALA A 165 9.54 -14.47 -10.43
C ALA A 165 9.29 -15.92 -10.91
N LEU A 166 8.10 -16.47 -10.69
CA LEU A 166 7.70 -17.84 -11.06
C LEU A 166 7.12 -17.97 -12.48
N ASP A 167 6.74 -16.86 -13.11
CA ASP A 167 6.30 -16.82 -14.51
C ASP A 167 7.53 -16.95 -15.43
N HIS A 168 8.00 -18.19 -15.64
CA HIS A 168 9.09 -18.58 -16.55
C HIS A 168 8.75 -19.80 -17.40
#